data_AF-A0A4W6DYG7-F1
#
_entry.id   AF-A0A4W6DYG7-F1
#
_cell.length_a   1.000
_cell.length_b   1.000
_cell.length_c   1.000
_cell.angle_alpha   90.00
_cell.angle_beta   90.00
_cell.angle_gamma   90.00
#
_symmetry.space_group_name_H-M   'P 1'
#
loop_
_entity.id
_entity.type
_entity.pdbx_description
1 polymer ?
#
loop_
_entity_poly.entity_id
_entity_poly.type
_entity_poly.pdbx_seq_one_letter_code
_entity_poly.pdbx_strand_id
1 'polypeptide(L)'
;MGTENSKHAPPPSPAPLFDRPWRTIEWGTGKTANLLYLKTYKPQAEGRQLRILLHGPVGAGKSSFINSVSSALKGRICTLALVDNTSHDSFTTTYLTYNIQKDKPGTFYPFVFNDIRGLDPQKGVLVDDIELALMGHVKEGYMFNPGCKLSEGNEFYNKSPTDNDKVHVLVCVVPAHTLSSMNDKTVWEIRDVRMKASRLGESRDQIVAFFL
;
A
#
# COMPACT_ATOMS: atom_id res chain seq x y z
N MET A 1 -65.82 18.43 -26.87
CA MET A 1 -64.34 18.52 -26.91
C MET A 1 -63.82 18.06 -25.56
N GLY A 2 -63.50 16.78 -25.42
CA GLY A 2 -62.93 16.21 -24.19
C GLY A 2 -61.48 15.83 -24.46
N THR A 3 -60.57 16.37 -23.66
CA THR A 3 -59.12 16.14 -23.71
C THR A 3 -58.76 14.88 -22.92
N GLU A 4 -58.18 13.89 -23.59
CA GLU A 4 -57.60 12.70 -22.96
C GLU A 4 -56.22 13.00 -22.37
N ASN A 5 -56.09 12.81 -21.05
CA ASN A 5 -54.82 12.78 -20.33
C ASN A 5 -54.15 11.41 -20.53
N SER A 6 -53.15 11.31 -21.42
CA SER A 6 -52.28 10.14 -21.51
C SER A 6 -51.26 10.15 -20.38
N LYS A 7 -51.46 9.29 -19.37
CA LYS A 7 -50.48 9.02 -18.32
C LYS A 7 -49.36 8.16 -18.91
N HIS A 8 -48.17 8.74 -19.12
CA HIS A 8 -46.97 7.98 -19.44
C HIS A 8 -46.58 7.07 -18.26
N ALA A 9 -46.42 5.78 -18.54
CA ALA A 9 -45.88 4.82 -17.57
C ALA A 9 -44.40 5.12 -17.27
N PRO A 10 -43.92 4.89 -16.03
CA PRO A 10 -42.53 5.09 -15.68
C PRO A 10 -41.63 4.12 -16.45
N PRO A 11 -40.39 4.52 -16.79
CA PRO A 11 -39.47 3.67 -17.51
C PRO A 11 -39.14 2.41 -16.69
N PRO A 12 -38.98 1.25 -17.35
CA PRO A 12 -38.63 0.02 -16.67
C PRO A 12 -37.29 0.17 -15.94
N SER A 13 -37.20 -0.38 -14.73
CA SER A 13 -35.97 -0.40 -13.96
C SER A 13 -34.85 -1.08 -14.77
N PRO A 14 -33.62 -0.54 -14.77
CA PRO A 14 -32.53 -1.14 -15.51
C PRO A 14 -32.32 -2.57 -15.03
N ALA A 15 -32.24 -3.50 -15.98
CA ALA A 15 -31.95 -4.89 -15.67
C ALA A 15 -30.61 -4.97 -14.92
N PRO A 16 -30.50 -5.81 -13.88
CA PRO A 16 -29.24 -6.02 -13.20
C PRO A 16 -28.20 -6.49 -14.23
N LEU A 17 -27.02 -5.86 -14.23
CA LEU A 17 -25.94 -6.15 -15.18
C LEU A 17 -25.51 -7.64 -15.14
N PHE A 18 -25.80 -8.32 -14.03
CA PHE A 18 -25.63 -9.76 -13.87
C PHE A 18 -26.76 -10.34 -13.02
N ASP A 19 -27.33 -11.48 -13.44
CA ASP A 19 -28.36 -12.21 -12.69
C ASP A 19 -27.85 -12.79 -11.36
N ARG A 20 -26.52 -12.92 -11.22
CA ARG A 20 -25.81 -13.43 -10.05
C ARG A 20 -24.52 -12.63 -9.88
N PRO A 21 -23.95 -12.52 -8.66
CA PRO A 21 -22.66 -11.88 -8.47
C PRO A 21 -21.61 -12.48 -9.41
N TRP A 22 -20.83 -11.64 -10.10
CA TRP A 22 -19.74 -12.06 -11.00
C TRP A 22 -18.75 -13.02 -10.33
N ARG A 23 -18.63 -12.95 -8.99
CA ARG A 23 -18.03 -13.98 -8.14
C ARG A 23 -18.78 -14.07 -6.82
N THR A 24 -19.16 -15.28 -6.41
CA THR A 24 -19.53 -15.58 -5.03
C THR A 24 -18.24 -15.77 -4.24
N ILE A 25 -17.90 -14.81 -3.38
CA ILE A 25 -16.71 -14.96 -2.53
C ILE A 25 -17.15 -15.67 -1.25
N GLU A 26 -16.89 -16.98 -1.20
CA GLU A 26 -17.02 -17.76 0.03
C GLU A 26 -15.88 -17.39 0.97
N TRP A 27 -16.12 -16.38 1.80
CA TRP A 27 -15.11 -15.85 2.71
C TRP A 27 -14.69 -16.84 3.82
N GLY A 28 -15.32 -18.01 3.91
CA GLY A 28 -15.07 -19.01 4.95
C GLY A 28 -15.30 -18.50 6.37
N THR A 29 -15.28 -19.40 7.35
CA THR A 29 -15.27 -19.04 8.78
C THR A 29 -13.96 -18.33 9.20
N GLY A 30 -12.89 -18.50 8.41
CA GLY A 30 -11.55 -17.94 8.67
C GLY A 30 -11.40 -16.44 8.41
N LYS A 31 -12.19 -15.82 7.51
CA LYS A 31 -12.11 -14.36 7.30
C LYS A 31 -12.52 -13.58 8.54
N THR A 32 -13.57 -14.04 9.23
CA THR A 32 -14.02 -13.42 10.48
C THR A 32 -12.94 -13.50 11.54
N ALA A 33 -12.25 -14.65 11.64
CA ALA A 33 -11.15 -14.84 12.59
C ALA A 33 -9.93 -13.97 12.26
N ASN A 34 -9.49 -13.92 11.00
CA ASN A 34 -8.34 -13.09 10.59
C ASN A 34 -8.63 -11.60 10.70
N LEU A 35 -9.83 -11.16 10.29
CA LEU A 35 -10.25 -9.77 10.44
C LEU A 35 -10.39 -9.39 11.91
N LEU A 36 -10.94 -10.29 12.74
CA LEU A 36 -11.01 -10.09 14.19
C LEU A 36 -9.60 -9.97 14.78
N TYR A 37 -8.68 -10.86 14.40
CA TYR A 37 -7.29 -10.82 14.83
C TYR A 37 -6.63 -9.48 14.50
N LEU A 38 -6.76 -8.99 13.26
CA LEU A 38 -6.25 -7.67 12.87
C LEU A 38 -6.92 -6.54 13.66
N LYS A 39 -8.23 -6.66 13.92
CA LYS A 39 -8.98 -5.66 14.70
C LYS A 39 -8.53 -5.58 16.16
N THR A 40 -8.16 -6.72 16.74
CA THR A 40 -7.73 -6.85 18.14
C THR A 40 -6.21 -6.89 18.30
N TYR A 41 -5.45 -6.79 17.21
CA TYR A 41 -3.99 -6.88 17.23
C TYR A 41 -3.40 -5.84 18.18
N LYS A 42 -2.47 -6.31 19.03
CA LYS A 42 -1.67 -5.49 19.91
C LYS A 42 -0.19 -5.82 19.70
N PRO A 43 0.68 -4.81 19.61
CA PRO A 43 2.13 -5.02 19.56
C PRO A 43 2.61 -5.64 20.87
N GLN A 44 3.75 -6.33 20.84
CA GLN A 44 4.32 -6.99 22.02
C GLN A 44 4.68 -6.02 23.16
N ALA A 45 5.00 -4.76 22.84
CA ALA A 45 5.29 -3.73 23.83
C ALA A 45 4.37 -2.52 23.63
N GLU A 46 4.00 -1.86 24.73
CA GLU A 46 3.21 -0.63 24.68
C GLU A 46 3.97 0.47 23.91
N GLY A 47 3.25 1.23 23.09
CA GLY A 47 3.83 2.29 22.27
C GLY A 47 4.57 1.82 21.00
N ARG A 48 4.76 0.51 20.78
CA ARG A 48 5.31 0.01 19.51
C ARG A 48 4.29 0.08 18.39
N GLN A 49 4.77 0.35 17.17
CA GLN A 49 3.95 0.37 15.96
C GLN A 49 4.60 -0.52 14.89
N LEU A 50 3.81 -1.41 14.29
CA LEU A 50 4.29 -2.24 13.18
C LEU A 50 4.30 -1.42 11.89
N ARG A 51 5.49 -1.20 11.31
CA ARG A 51 5.65 -0.45 10.06
C ARG A 51 5.78 -1.38 8.86
N ILE A 52 4.90 -1.19 7.89
CA ILE A 52 4.78 -2.03 6.69
C ILE A 52 5.13 -1.17 5.46
N LEU A 53 6.25 -1.43 4.81
CA LEU A 53 6.67 -0.71 3.59
C LEU A 53 6.19 -1.46 2.35
N LEU A 54 5.50 -0.77 1.43
CA LEU A 54 5.15 -1.30 0.13
C LEU A 54 6.16 -0.84 -0.91
N HIS A 55 6.74 -1.78 -1.66
CA HIS A 55 7.58 -1.47 -2.81
C HIS A 55 7.15 -2.30 -4.03
N GLY A 56 7.65 -1.93 -5.20
CA GLY A 56 7.33 -2.59 -6.45
C GLY A 56 7.25 -1.61 -7.62
N PRO A 57 7.03 -2.12 -8.84
CA PRO A 57 6.99 -1.30 -10.04
C PRO A 57 6.00 -0.13 -9.95
N VAL A 58 6.23 0.90 -10.76
CA VAL A 58 5.21 1.93 -11.03
C VAL A 58 3.94 1.24 -11.58
N GLY A 59 2.77 1.70 -11.16
CA GLY A 59 1.48 1.12 -11.57
C GLY A 59 1.13 -0.23 -10.92
N ALA A 60 1.95 -0.78 -10.01
CA ALA A 60 1.68 -2.07 -9.37
C ALA A 60 0.46 -2.11 -8.43
N GLY A 61 -0.14 -0.95 -8.10
CA GLY A 61 -1.30 -0.90 -7.22
C GLY A 61 -0.96 -0.87 -5.73
N LYS A 62 0.24 -0.40 -5.35
CA LYS A 62 0.66 -0.21 -3.95
C LYS A 62 -0.34 0.64 -3.14
N SER A 63 -0.66 1.83 -3.64
CA SER A 63 -1.64 2.74 -3.01
C SER A 63 -3.05 2.13 -2.99
N SER A 64 -3.45 1.42 -4.06
CA SER A 64 -4.72 0.68 -4.12
C SER A 64 -4.82 -0.42 -3.07
N PHE A 65 -3.71 -1.12 -2.79
CA PHE A 65 -3.65 -2.13 -1.74
C PHE A 65 -3.95 -1.51 -0.37
N ILE A 66 -3.37 -0.35 -0.06
CA ILE A 66 -3.62 0.36 1.20
C ILE A 66 -5.10 0.74 1.34
N ASN A 67 -5.72 1.25 0.27
CA ASN A 67 -7.16 1.54 0.24
C ASN A 67 -8.02 0.29 0.47
N SER A 68 -7.60 -0.84 -0.10
CA SER A 68 -8.28 -2.13 0.06
C SER A 68 -8.22 -2.63 1.51
N VAL A 69 -7.05 -2.55 2.14
CA VAL A 69 -6.87 -2.91 3.56
C VAL A 69 -7.71 -2.00 4.46
N SER A 70 -7.67 -0.69 4.24
CA SER A 70 -8.47 0.29 4.98
C SER A 70 -9.97 -0.01 4.86
N SER A 71 -10.44 -0.29 3.64
CA SER A 71 -11.84 -0.58 3.38
C SER A 71 -12.31 -1.87 4.05
N ALA A 72 -11.46 -2.92 4.03
CA ALA A 72 -11.75 -4.18 4.69
C ALA A 72 -11.83 -4.04 6.22
N LEU A 73 -10.93 -3.26 6.83
CA LEU A 73 -10.92 -3.04 8.28
C LEU A 73 -12.11 -2.21 8.75
N LYS A 74 -12.51 -1.20 7.98
CA LYS A 74 -13.64 -0.31 8.30
C LYS A 74 -15.00 -0.86 7.87
N GLY A 75 -15.04 -1.91 7.06
CA GLY A 75 -16.29 -2.48 6.51
C GLY A 75 -17.02 -1.56 5.52
N ARG A 76 -16.35 -0.53 4.99
CA ARG A 76 -16.90 0.43 4.03
C ARG A 76 -15.80 0.93 3.10
N ILE A 77 -16.17 1.39 1.91
CA ILE A 77 -15.23 1.95 0.93
C ILE A 77 -14.52 3.16 1.55
N CYS A 78 -13.18 3.15 1.49
CA CYS A 78 -12.32 4.21 2.00
C CYS A 78 -11.23 4.55 0.98
N THR A 79 -11.05 5.84 0.72
CA THR A 79 -9.94 6.36 -0.08
C THR A 79 -9.00 7.11 0.86
N LEU A 80 -7.92 6.44 1.29
CA LEU A 80 -6.87 7.02 2.12
C LEU A 80 -5.67 7.44 1.27
N ALA A 81 -5.20 6.53 0.43
CA ALA A 81 -4.11 6.78 -0.50
C ALA A 81 -4.69 7.25 -1.83
N LEU A 82 -4.13 8.33 -2.36
CA LEU A 82 -4.48 8.78 -3.71
C LEU A 82 -3.92 7.78 -4.73
N VAL A 83 -4.67 7.56 -5.80
CA VAL A 83 -4.34 6.59 -6.85
C VAL A 83 -4.58 7.22 -8.20
N ASP A 84 -3.64 7.01 -9.12
CA ASP A 84 -3.82 7.32 -10.54
C ASP A 84 -3.31 6.15 -11.37
N ASN A 85 -4.13 5.73 -12.34
CA ASN A 85 -3.84 4.64 -13.29
C ASN A 85 -3.62 5.17 -14.71
N THR A 86 -3.70 6.49 -14.91
CA THR A 86 -3.74 7.12 -16.24
C THR A 86 -2.43 7.82 -16.62
N SER A 87 -1.55 8.12 -15.66
CA SER A 87 -0.23 8.69 -15.92
C SER A 87 0.81 7.61 -16.21
N HIS A 88 1.60 7.80 -17.26
CA HIS A 88 2.81 7.00 -17.51
C HIS A 88 3.93 7.23 -16.46
N ASP A 89 3.77 8.21 -15.57
CA ASP A 89 4.67 8.53 -14.45
C ASP A 89 4.11 8.03 -13.10
N SER A 90 4.99 7.83 -12.11
CA SER A 90 4.60 7.44 -10.74
C SER A 90 3.81 8.54 -10.05
N PHE A 91 2.57 8.25 -9.67
CA PHE A 91 1.71 9.14 -8.90
C PHE A 91 2.27 9.43 -7.50
N THR A 92 2.67 8.38 -6.78
CA THR A 92 3.41 8.54 -5.52
C THR A 92 4.82 8.99 -5.86
N THR A 93 5.19 10.20 -5.42
CA THR A 93 6.53 10.77 -5.62
C THR A 93 7.29 10.92 -4.31
N THR A 94 6.59 10.84 -3.18
CA THR A 94 7.12 11.08 -1.84
C THR A 94 7.01 9.83 -0.95
N TYR A 95 7.74 9.84 0.16
CA TYR A 95 7.59 8.88 1.25
C TYR A 95 6.36 9.26 2.10
N LEU A 96 5.31 8.45 2.04
CA LEU A 96 4.03 8.73 2.70
C LEU A 96 3.68 7.68 3.75
N THR A 97 3.19 8.11 4.91
CA THR A 97 2.73 7.23 6.00
C THR A 97 1.20 7.25 6.11
N TYR A 98 0.58 6.09 5.95
CA TYR A 98 -0.87 5.90 6.11
C TYR A 98 -1.20 5.23 7.44
N ASN A 99 -1.86 5.99 8.31
CA ASN A 99 -2.45 5.50 9.55
C ASN A 99 -3.89 5.05 9.30
N ILE A 100 -4.22 3.82 9.73
CA ILE A 100 -5.59 3.32 9.60
C ILE A 100 -6.35 3.61 10.87
N GLN A 101 -7.35 4.48 10.74
CA GLN A 101 -8.25 4.83 11.84
C GLN A 101 -9.23 3.68 12.13
N LYS A 102 -9.49 3.43 13.42
CA LYS A 102 -10.55 2.54 13.88
C LYS A 102 -11.92 3.24 13.83
N ASP A 103 -12.95 2.56 14.31
CA ASP A 103 -14.32 3.09 14.33
C ASP A 103 -14.46 4.36 15.18
N LYS A 104 -13.69 4.46 16.28
CA LYS A 104 -13.67 5.67 17.12
C LYS A 104 -12.71 6.73 16.55
N PRO A 105 -13.17 7.97 16.32
CA PRO A 105 -12.31 9.10 15.92
C PRO A 105 -11.10 9.28 16.82
N GLY A 106 -9.95 9.56 16.21
CA GLY A 106 -8.67 9.75 16.92
C GLY A 106 -8.01 8.46 17.42
N THR A 107 -8.58 7.28 17.16
CA THR A 107 -7.96 5.99 17.49
C THR A 107 -7.49 5.27 16.24
N PHE A 108 -6.29 4.70 16.30
CA PHE A 108 -5.62 4.08 15.15
C PHE A 108 -5.24 2.62 15.46
N TYR A 109 -5.11 1.81 14.41
CA TYR A 109 -4.49 0.49 14.53
C TYR A 109 -2.98 0.65 14.84
N PRO A 110 -2.37 -0.27 15.60
CA PRO A 110 -0.95 -0.18 15.97
C PRO A 110 -0.05 -0.68 14.84
N PHE A 111 -0.41 -0.37 13.59
CA PHE A 111 0.39 -0.60 12.41
C PHE A 111 0.14 0.51 11.37
N VAL A 112 1.16 0.80 10.58
CA VAL A 112 1.14 1.82 9.53
C VAL A 112 1.67 1.26 8.24
N PHE A 113 1.19 1.84 7.14
CA PHE A 113 1.70 1.56 5.81
C PHE A 113 2.56 2.71 5.32
N ASN A 114 3.72 2.40 4.78
CA ASN A 114 4.51 3.34 4.00
C ASN A 114 4.36 3.03 2.52
N ASP A 115 3.89 4.04 1.78
CA ASP A 115 3.88 4.01 0.31
C ASP A 115 5.02 4.88 -0.20
N ILE A 116 5.65 4.42 -1.27
CA ILE A 116 6.78 5.08 -1.90
C ILE A 116 6.61 5.11 -3.40
N ARG A 117 7.42 5.94 -4.04
CA ARG A 117 7.56 5.96 -5.49
C ARG A 117 7.89 4.56 -6.02
N GLY A 118 7.29 4.19 -7.15
CA GLY A 118 7.52 2.87 -7.74
C GLY A 118 8.93 2.71 -8.33
N LEU A 119 9.34 1.46 -8.51
CA LEU A 119 10.51 1.11 -9.29
C LEU A 119 10.22 1.37 -10.77
N ASP A 120 11.14 2.07 -11.44
CA ASP A 120 11.08 2.40 -12.86
C ASP A 120 12.51 2.62 -13.38
N PRO A 121 12.86 2.09 -14.57
CA PRO A 121 14.22 2.19 -15.10
C PRO A 121 14.75 3.61 -15.27
N GLN A 122 13.91 4.61 -15.48
CA GLN A 122 14.30 5.98 -15.81
C GLN A 122 14.09 6.95 -14.63
N LYS A 123 12.94 6.83 -13.95
CA LYS A 123 12.51 7.80 -12.94
C LYS A 123 12.01 7.11 -11.66
N GLY A 124 12.47 5.91 -11.36
CA GLY A 124 12.05 5.15 -10.18
C GLY A 124 12.68 5.62 -8.89
N VAL A 125 12.21 5.07 -7.77
CA VAL A 125 12.94 5.13 -6.50
C VAL A 125 14.26 4.34 -6.60
N LEU A 126 15.33 4.84 -5.99
CA LEU A 126 16.60 4.13 -5.91
C LEU A 126 16.54 3.03 -4.86
N VAL A 127 17.14 1.86 -5.14
CA VAL A 127 17.21 0.74 -4.18
C VAL A 127 17.89 1.16 -2.87
N ASP A 128 18.88 2.05 -2.94
CA ASP A 128 19.55 2.60 -1.77
C ASP A 128 18.63 3.47 -0.89
N ASP A 129 17.68 4.18 -1.49
CA ASP A 129 16.69 4.96 -0.73
C ASP A 129 15.65 4.04 -0.09
N ILE A 130 15.30 2.91 -0.73
CA ILE A 130 14.48 1.86 -0.10
C ILE A 130 15.22 1.28 1.11
N GLU A 131 16.52 1.01 1.00
CA GLU A 131 17.34 0.52 2.12
C GLU A 131 17.35 1.51 3.29
N LEU A 132 17.51 2.80 3.02
CA LEU A 132 17.39 3.85 4.04
C LEU A 132 16.01 3.85 4.69
N ALA A 133 14.94 3.67 3.90
CA ALA A 133 13.58 3.57 4.43
C ALA A 133 13.42 2.34 5.33
N LEU A 134 13.96 1.18 4.94
CA LEU A 134 13.96 -0.04 5.76
C LEU A 134 14.60 0.20 7.14
N MET A 135 15.69 0.96 7.16
CA MET A 135 16.44 1.30 8.37
C MET A 135 15.82 2.44 9.20
N GLY A 136 14.75 3.09 8.72
CA GLY A 136 14.08 4.20 9.39
C GLY A 136 14.72 5.57 9.17
N HIS A 137 15.63 5.68 8.20
CA HIS A 137 16.38 6.91 7.92
C HIS A 137 15.64 7.92 7.03
N VAL A 138 14.45 7.57 6.51
CA VAL A 138 13.65 8.46 5.63
C VAL A 138 12.48 9.06 6.41
N LYS A 139 12.36 10.38 6.41
CA LYS A 139 11.25 11.10 7.04
C LYS A 139 10.04 11.26 6.12
N GLU A 140 8.87 11.46 6.72
CA GLU A 140 7.63 11.78 6.04
C GLU A 140 7.79 12.96 5.07
N GLY A 141 7.23 12.83 3.86
CA GLY A 141 7.23 13.88 2.86
C GLY A 141 8.49 13.99 2.01
N TYR A 142 9.52 13.15 2.25
CA TYR A 142 10.71 13.12 1.39
C TYR A 142 10.34 12.84 -0.07
N MET A 143 10.73 13.72 -1.00
CA MET A 143 10.54 13.53 -2.43
C MET A 143 11.73 12.76 -3.01
N PHE A 144 11.47 11.56 -3.56
CA PHE A 144 12.53 10.70 -4.08
C PHE A 144 13.19 11.30 -5.31
N ASN A 145 14.53 11.34 -5.29
CA ASN A 145 15.33 11.77 -6.43
C ASN A 145 15.87 10.53 -7.20
N PRO A 146 15.49 10.33 -8.47
CA PRO A 146 15.98 9.20 -9.25
C PRO A 146 17.48 9.32 -9.60
N GLY A 147 18.08 10.49 -9.46
CA GLY A 147 19.48 10.75 -9.80
C GLY A 147 20.46 10.62 -8.63
N CYS A 148 20.00 10.70 -7.38
CA CYS A 148 20.88 10.57 -6.22
C CYS A 148 20.16 10.04 -4.96
N LYS A 149 20.90 9.25 -4.19
CA LYS A 149 20.49 8.76 -2.87
C LYS A 149 20.30 9.91 -1.89
N LEU A 150 19.34 9.79 -0.98
CA LEU A 150 19.17 10.68 0.17
C LEU A 150 20.46 10.76 0.99
N SER A 151 20.98 11.98 1.17
CA SER A 151 22.20 12.22 1.94
C SER A 151 21.92 12.45 3.42
N GLU A 152 22.89 12.13 4.28
CA GLU A 152 22.78 12.32 5.74
C GLU A 152 22.66 13.80 6.18
N GLY A 153 23.08 14.72 5.31
CA GLY A 153 22.97 16.16 5.52
C GLY A 153 21.60 16.74 5.14
N ASN A 154 20.74 15.95 4.49
CA ASN A 154 19.41 16.39 4.07
C ASN A 154 18.45 16.48 5.27
N GLU A 155 17.54 17.46 5.26
CA GLU A 155 16.56 17.66 6.34
C GLU A 155 15.62 16.46 6.53
N PHE A 156 15.33 15.72 5.45
CA PHE A 156 14.50 14.52 5.46
C PHE A 156 15.25 13.25 5.88
N TYR A 157 16.55 13.34 6.17
CA TYR A 157 17.31 12.24 6.74
C TYR A 157 17.12 12.17 8.25
N ASN A 158 16.67 11.02 8.75
CA ASN A 158 16.58 10.72 10.16
C ASN A 158 17.90 10.13 10.67
N LYS A 159 18.68 10.95 11.39
CA LYS A 159 20.02 10.54 11.87
C LYS A 159 19.99 9.45 12.94
N SER A 160 18.91 9.35 13.70
CA SER A 160 18.81 8.46 14.85
C SER A 160 17.45 7.75 14.87
N PRO A 161 17.24 6.76 13.98
CA PRO A 161 15.96 6.08 13.87
C PRO A 161 15.61 5.29 15.13
N THR A 162 14.39 5.48 15.61
CA THR A 162 13.78 4.68 16.66
C THR A 162 13.30 3.34 16.12
N ASP A 163 12.88 2.43 16.99
CA ASP A 163 12.29 1.17 16.55
C ASP A 163 10.99 1.35 15.78
N ASN A 164 10.20 2.39 16.07
CA ASN A 164 8.98 2.70 15.34
C ASN A 164 9.27 3.32 13.96
N ASP A 165 10.48 3.82 13.71
CA ASP A 165 10.87 4.34 12.40
C ASP A 165 11.30 3.23 11.45
N LYS A 166 11.81 2.11 11.99
CA LYS A 166 12.28 0.96 11.20
C LYS A 166 11.12 0.19 10.60
N VAL A 167 11.33 -0.35 9.40
CA VAL A 167 10.37 -1.23 8.74
C VAL A 167 10.44 -2.62 9.34
N HIS A 168 9.27 -3.20 9.62
CA HIS A 168 9.11 -4.54 10.18
C HIS A 168 8.58 -5.53 9.14
N VAL A 169 7.81 -5.04 8.17
CA VAL A 169 7.27 -5.86 7.09
C VAL A 169 7.53 -5.17 5.77
N LEU A 170 8.15 -5.90 4.84
CA LEU A 170 8.32 -5.45 3.47
C LEU A 170 7.33 -6.18 2.58
N VAL A 171 6.53 -5.45 1.82
CA VAL A 171 5.57 -6.01 0.88
C VAL A 171 5.97 -5.61 -0.54
N CYS A 172 6.34 -6.59 -1.36
CA CYS A 172 6.56 -6.42 -2.78
C CYS A 172 5.23 -6.61 -3.51
N VAL A 173 4.77 -5.57 -4.20
CA VAL A 173 3.55 -5.62 -5.01
C VAL A 173 3.93 -5.69 -6.48
N VAL A 174 3.47 -6.70 -7.20
CA VAL A 174 3.80 -6.91 -8.61
C VAL A 174 2.53 -7.08 -9.45
N PRO A 175 2.37 -6.36 -10.58
CA PRO A 175 1.21 -6.54 -11.45
C PRO A 175 1.25 -7.92 -12.12
N ALA A 176 0.24 -8.75 -11.84
CA ALA A 176 0.16 -10.10 -12.41
C ALA A 176 0.14 -10.13 -13.96
N HIS A 177 -0.43 -9.09 -14.58
CA HIS A 177 -0.55 -8.99 -16.03
C HIS A 177 0.75 -8.55 -16.74
N THR A 178 1.77 -8.09 -16.01
CA THR A 178 3.07 -7.67 -16.59
C THR A 178 4.24 -8.54 -16.16
N LEU A 179 3.99 -9.63 -15.42
CA LEU A 179 5.04 -10.53 -14.92
C LEU A 179 5.97 -11.04 -16.02
N SER A 180 5.42 -11.38 -17.20
CA SER A 180 6.20 -11.91 -18.33
C SER A 180 6.90 -10.84 -19.17
N SER A 181 6.53 -9.57 -19.02
CA SER A 181 7.04 -8.44 -19.81
C SER A 181 7.71 -7.38 -18.94
N MET A 182 8.03 -7.71 -17.70
CA MET A 182 8.70 -6.79 -16.78
C MET A 182 10.13 -6.55 -17.26
N ASN A 183 10.57 -5.30 -17.19
CA ASN A 183 11.93 -4.93 -17.54
C ASN A 183 12.95 -5.62 -16.60
N ASP A 184 14.03 -6.15 -17.17
CA ASP A 184 15.09 -6.86 -16.44
C ASP A 184 15.71 -6.02 -15.32
N LYS A 185 15.85 -4.70 -15.52
CA LYS A 185 16.34 -3.78 -14.48
C LYS A 185 15.40 -3.76 -13.29
N THR A 186 14.09 -3.67 -13.53
CA THR A 186 13.09 -3.69 -12.45
C THR A 186 13.06 -5.03 -11.72
N VAL A 187 13.20 -6.16 -12.44
CA VAL A 187 13.33 -7.49 -11.83
C VAL A 187 14.57 -7.56 -10.94
N TRP A 188 15.69 -7.01 -11.42
CA TRP A 188 16.94 -6.94 -10.67
C TRP A 188 16.80 -6.06 -9.42
N GLU A 189 16.18 -4.89 -9.52
CA GLU A 189 15.93 -3.98 -8.38
C GLU A 189 15.05 -4.64 -7.30
N ILE A 190 14.00 -5.37 -7.70
CA ILE A 190 13.16 -6.13 -6.76
C ILE A 190 14.01 -7.18 -6.02
N ARG A 191 14.89 -7.89 -6.74
CA ARG A 191 15.80 -8.89 -6.14
C ARG A 191 16.81 -8.24 -5.20
N ASP A 192 17.38 -7.10 -5.58
CA ASP A 192 18.36 -6.39 -4.76
C ASP A 192 17.74 -5.87 -3.47
N VAL A 193 16.55 -5.25 -3.55
CA VAL A 193 15.75 -4.86 -2.37
C VAL A 193 15.51 -6.06 -1.44
N ARG A 194 15.10 -7.21 -2.00
CA ARG A 194 14.90 -8.44 -1.21
C ARG A 194 16.18 -8.87 -0.51
N MET A 195 17.32 -8.87 -1.19
CA MET A 195 18.60 -9.28 -0.60
C MET A 195 19.03 -8.33 0.53
N LYS A 196 18.89 -7.02 0.34
CA LYS A 196 19.18 -6.02 1.37
C LYS A 196 18.26 -6.20 2.59
N ALA A 197 16.96 -6.39 2.36
CA ALA A 197 16.00 -6.68 3.42
C ALA A 197 16.34 -7.95 4.20
N SER A 198 16.75 -9.03 3.52
CA SER A 198 17.18 -10.28 4.18
C SER A 198 18.38 -10.06 5.10
N ARG A 199 19.43 -9.36 4.64
CA ARG A 199 20.62 -9.05 5.45
C ARG A 199 20.28 -8.23 6.69
N LEU A 200 19.35 -7.28 6.54
CA LEU A 200 18.85 -6.47 7.66
C LEU A 200 18.02 -7.32 8.64
N GLY A 201 17.25 -8.30 8.15
CA GLY A 201 16.44 -9.21 8.98
C GLY A 201 17.25 -10.33 9.67
N GLU A 202 18.44 -10.66 9.20
CA GLU A 202 19.36 -11.58 9.90
C GLU A 202 20.06 -10.88 11.08
N SER A 203 20.24 -9.56 11.00
CA SER A 203 20.88 -8.74 12.03
C SER A 203 19.91 -8.09 13.01
N ARG A 204 18.60 -8.13 12.72
CA ARG A 204 17.54 -7.49 13.52
C ARG A 204 16.29 -8.37 13.49
N ASP A 205 15.57 -8.45 14.60
CA ASP A 205 14.29 -9.15 14.66
C ASP A 205 13.31 -8.66 13.57
N GLN A 206 13.13 -9.51 12.56
CA GLN A 206 11.99 -9.63 11.65
C GLN A 206 11.75 -8.44 10.71
N ILE A 207 12.48 -8.40 9.58
CA ILE A 207 11.86 -7.95 8.32
C ILE A 207 11.25 -9.19 7.65
N VAL A 208 9.92 -9.26 7.60
CA VAL A 208 9.22 -10.31 6.84
C VAL A 208 8.89 -9.78 5.45
N ALA A 209 9.41 -10.43 4.41
CA ALA A 209 9.16 -10.07 3.02
C ALA A 209 8.00 -10.89 2.43
N PHE A 210 6.94 -10.21 1.98
CA PHE A 210 5.82 -10.82 1.26
C PHE A 210 5.84 -10.40 -0.21
N PHE A 211 5.48 -11.31 -1.11
CA PHE A 211 5.26 -11.04 -2.52
C PHE A 211 3.77 -11.20 -2.81
N LEU A 212 3.13 -10.12 -3.24
CA LEU A 212 1.71 -10.03 -3.55
C LEU A 212 1.48 -9.72 -5.03
#